data_AF-A0A925W910-F1
#
_entry.id   AF-A0A925W910-F1
#
_cell.length_a   1.000
_cell.length_b   1.000
_cell.length_c   1.000
_cell.angle_alpha   90.00
_cell.angle_beta   90.00
_cell.angle_gamma   90.00
#
_symmetry.space_group_name_H-M   'P 1'
#
loop_
_entity.id
_entity.type
_entity.pdbx_description
1 polymer ?
#
loop_
_entity_poly.entity_id
_entity_poly.type
_entity_poly.pdbx_seq_one_letter_code
_entity_poly.pdbx_strand_id
1 'polypeptide(L)' 'TVVDRDTGAREVIEAEGVPYRALLGPADLGL' A
#
# COMPACT_ATOMS: atom_id res chain seq x y z
N THR A 1 -2.15 -5.97 2.49
CA THR A 1 -3.55 -5.52 2.59
C THR A 1 -4.29 -5.92 1.32
N VAL A 2 -5.61 -5.78 1.28
CA VAL A 2 -6.35 -5.96 0.02
C VAL A 2 -6.15 -4.74 -0.88
N VAL A 3 -6.34 -3.53 -0.35
CA VAL A 3 -6.21 -2.27 -1.10
C VAL A 3 -5.11 -1.41 -0.50
N ASP A 4 -4.29 -0.81 -1.35
CA ASP A 4 -3.43 0.33 -1.07
C ASP A 4 -4.11 1.63 -1.55
N ARG A 5 -4.20 2.63 -0.68
CA ARG A 5 -4.91 3.89 -0.97
C ARG A 5 -3.98 5.08 -1.20
N ASP A 6 -2.71 4.81 -1.45
CA ASP A 6 -1.68 5.83 -1.69
C ASP A 6 -1.60 6.89 -0.59
N THR A 7 -1.68 6.44 0.68
CA THR A 7 -1.67 7.32 1.86
C THR A 7 -0.30 7.44 2.51
N GLY A 8 0.76 6.90 1.91
CA GLY A 8 2.08 6.79 2.54
C GLY A 8 2.25 5.59 3.48
N ALA A 9 1.31 4.63 3.48
CA ALA A 9 1.32 3.50 4.42
C ALA A 9 2.49 2.54 4.16
N ARG A 10 2.90 2.38 2.91
CA ARG A 10 4.01 1.51 2.51
C ARG A 10 5.32 1.97 3.14
N GLU A 11 5.60 3.26 3.01
CA GLU A 11 6.82 3.91 3.49
C GLU A 11 6.94 3.78 5.01
N VAL A 12 5.84 4.03 5.73
CA VAL A 12 5.80 3.90 7.19
C VAL A 12 6.03 2.45 7.63
N ILE A 13 5.37 1.47 7.00
CA ILE A 13 5.48 0.06 7.40
C ILE A 13 6.84 -0.53 7.04
N GLU A 14 7.40 -0.19 5.87
CA GLU A 14 8.72 -0.66 5.46
C GLU A 14 9.85 -0.03 6.29
N ALA A 15 9.67 1.19 6.79
CA ALA A 15 10.60 1.82 7.73
C ALA A 15 10.71 1.04 9.07
N GLU A 16 9.64 0.34 9.46
CA GLU A 16 9.63 -0.56 10.63
C GLU A 16 10.25 -1.95 10.32
N GLY A 17 10.79 -2.15 9.12
CA GLY A 17 11.42 -3.41 8.70
C GLY A 17 10.43 -4.51 8.35
N VAL A 18 9.14 -4.19 8.20
CA VAL A 18 8.10 -5.15 7.87
C VAL A 18 7.77 -5.05 6.37
N PRO A 19 7.74 -6.18 5.62
CA PRO A 19 7.38 -6.14 4.21
C PRO A 19 5.92 -5.71 3.99
N TYR A 20 5.70 -4.69 3.16
CA TYR A 20 4.37 -4.27 2.74
C TYR A 20 3.97 -4.91 1.41
N ARG A 21 2.74 -5.39 1.31
CA ARG A 21 2.15 -5.93 0.08
C ARG A 21 0.69 -5.52 0.00
N ALA A 22 0.22 -5.15 -1.19
CA ALA A 22 -1.19 -4.89 -1.47
C ALA A 22 -1.62 -5.61 -2.75
N LEU A 23 -2.89 -6.00 -2.84
CA LEU A 23 -3.42 -6.67 -4.03
C LEU A 23 -3.93 -5.68 -5.08
N LEU A 24 -4.50 -4.56 -4.64
CA LEU A 24 -5.09 -3.52 -5.49
C LEU A 24 -4.52 -2.14 -5.12
N GLY A 25 -4.25 -1.29 -6.09
CA GLY A 25 -3.93 0.13 -5.92
C GLY A 25 -4.96 1.07 -6.59
N PRO A 26 -4.75 2.41 -6.55
CA PRO A 26 -5.68 3.37 -7.14
C PRO A 26 -5.99 3.11 -8.61
N ALA A 27 -4.97 2.75 -9.39
CA ALA A 27 -5.12 2.43 -10.81
C ALA A 27 -6.04 1.22 -11.05
N ASP A 28 -6.01 0.20 -10.19
CA ASP A 28 -6.89 -0.98 -10.28
C ASP A 28 -8.35 -0.63 -9.93
N LEU A 29 -8.56 0.48 -9.23
CA LEU A 29 -9.87 0.99 -8.82
C LEU A 29 -10.41 2.10 -9.74
N GLY A 30 -9.62 2.57 -10.70
CA GLY A 30 -9.98 3.70 -11.58
C GLY A 30 -9.98 5.06 -10.86
N LEU A 31 -9.09 5.23 -9.88
CA LEU A 31 -8.90 6.45 -9.08
C LEU A 31 -7.60 7.18 -9.44
#